data_AF-A0A9J6RHH6-F1
#
_entry.id   AF-A0A9J6RHH6-F1
#
_cell.length_a   1.000
_cell.length_b   1.000
_cell.length_c   1.000
_cell.angle_alpha   90.00
_cell.angle_beta   90.00
_cell.angle_gamma   90.00
#
_symmetry.space_group_name_H-M   'P 1'
#
loop_
_entity.id
_entity.type
_entity.pdbx_description
1 polymer ?
#
loop_
_entity_poly.entity_id
_entity_poly.type
_entity_poly.pdbx_seq_one_letter_code
_entity_poly.pdbx_strand_id
1 'polypeptide(L)'
;MSVKLIDNEAFYGFRVRRTINGELYQEYFSLKSEGVRLEGRHKRRVEQDAFDRDKELAELQQKTKQQLKADRCFNPDGTIKGISYLLKTEKSGTITPIFQVGISSEIKQKIVCTSFSVNAHGEQEAWKKAIETYAKHKAIRKNTKLYQKLLNSKPKTA
;
A
#
# COMPACT_ATOMS: atom_id res chain seq x y z
N MET A 1 1.02 2.01 15.72
CA MET A 1 1.60 3.24 16.30
C MET A 1 3.08 3.27 15.98
N SER A 2 3.64 4.43 15.63
CA SER A 2 5.06 4.54 15.23
C SER A 2 5.99 5.16 16.28
N VAL A 3 5.40 5.65 17.38
CA VAL A 3 6.12 6.23 18.52
C VAL A 3 6.85 5.12 19.28
N LYS A 4 8.14 5.34 19.57
CA LYS A 4 8.95 4.44 20.40
C LYS A 4 9.68 5.26 21.46
N LEU A 5 9.54 4.88 22.73
CA LEU A 5 10.43 5.36 23.79
C LEU A 5 11.82 4.78 23.60
N ILE A 6 12.82 5.65 23.57
CA ILE A 6 14.24 5.30 23.59
C ILE A 6 14.77 5.71 24.95
N ASP A 7 15.37 4.76 25.65
CA ASP A 7 16.08 4.98 26.91
C ASP A 7 17.43 4.30 26.79
N ASN A 8 18.44 5.08 26.39
CA ASN A 8 19.83 4.67 26.39
C ASN A 8 20.70 5.85 26.83
N GLU A 9 22.00 5.60 26.98
CA GLU A 9 22.95 6.63 27.41
C GLU A 9 22.96 7.84 26.46
N ALA A 10 22.88 7.58 25.15
CA ALA A 10 22.92 8.61 24.12
C ALA A 10 21.64 9.47 24.02
N PHE A 11 20.47 8.91 24.32
CA PHE A 11 19.18 9.59 24.17
C PHE A 11 18.10 9.00 25.09
N TYR A 12 17.38 9.90 25.76
CA TYR A 12 16.20 9.56 26.53
C TYR A 12 15.02 10.40 26.01
N GLY A 13 14.05 9.74 25.37
CA GLY A 13 12.90 10.43 24.77
C GLY A 13 12.10 9.58 23.80
N PHE A 14 11.07 10.16 23.20
CA PHE A 14 10.26 9.48 22.19
C PHE A 14 10.82 9.71 20.79
N ARG A 15 10.78 8.67 19.96
CA ARG A 15 11.04 8.76 18.52
C ARG A 15 9.77 8.46 17.75
N VAL A 16 9.37 9.37 16.89
CA VAL A 16 8.30 9.17 15.91
C VAL A 16 8.94 8.83 14.57
N ARG A 17 8.51 7.74 13.93
CA ARG A 17 9.13 7.30 12.67
C ARG A 17 8.10 6.75 11.68
N ARG A 18 7.91 7.43 10.56
CA ARG A 18 7.03 6.96 9.47
C ARG A 18 7.69 7.13 8.11
N THR A 19 7.38 6.22 7.20
CA THR A 19 7.73 6.37 5.78
C THR A 19 6.49 6.73 5.00
N ILE A 20 6.53 7.88 4.32
CA ILE A 20 5.42 8.44 3.57
C ILE A 20 5.91 8.67 2.15
N ASN A 21 5.32 7.97 1.18
CA ASN A 21 5.68 8.08 -0.25
C ASN A 21 7.17 7.92 -0.57
N GLY A 22 7.90 7.12 0.21
CA GLY A 22 9.35 6.92 0.04
C GLY A 22 10.22 7.88 0.84
N GLU A 23 9.66 8.93 1.41
CA GLU A 23 10.35 9.84 2.33
C GLU A 23 10.28 9.32 3.78
N LEU A 24 11.39 9.42 4.49
CA LEU A 24 11.49 9.03 5.90
C LEU A 24 11.28 10.26 6.79
N TYR A 25 10.19 10.25 7.55
CA TYR A 25 9.90 11.21 8.62
C TYR A 25 10.38 10.60 9.94
N GLN A 26 11.41 11.19 10.54
CA GLN A 26 11.99 10.74 11.80
C GLN A 26 12.25 11.92 12.72
N GLU A 27 11.52 11.97 13.84
CA GLU A 27 11.56 13.08 14.79
C GLU A 27 11.80 12.56 16.20
N TYR A 28 12.55 13.33 17.00
CA TYR A 28 12.96 12.98 18.35
C TYR A 28 12.44 14.01 19.34
N PHE A 29 11.80 13.52 20.39
CA PHE A 29 11.18 14.29 21.46
C PHE A 29 11.92 13.98 22.75
N SER A 30 12.88 14.83 23.10
CA SER A 30 13.75 14.64 24.26
C SER A 30 12.95 14.71 25.56
N LEU A 31 13.15 13.72 26.42
CA LEU A 31 12.70 13.73 27.81
C LEU A 31 13.81 14.21 28.76
N LYS A 32 14.85 14.87 28.22
CA LYS A 32 15.87 15.57 29.00
C LYS A 32 15.81 17.06 28.67
N SER A 33 15.84 17.89 29.71
CA SER A 33 16.06 19.33 29.63
C SER A 33 17.25 19.68 30.50
N GLU A 34 18.24 20.38 29.95
CA GLU A 34 19.47 20.78 30.68
C GLU A 34 20.19 19.61 31.37
N GLY A 35 20.17 18.43 30.75
CA GLY A 35 20.79 17.21 31.30
C GLY A 35 19.95 16.46 32.34
N VAL A 36 18.86 17.05 32.83
CA VAL A 36 17.96 16.45 33.82
C VAL A 36 16.76 15.79 33.12
N ARG A 37 16.34 14.62 33.63
CA ARG A 37 15.16 13.92 33.11
C ARG A 37 13.88 14.70 33.47
N LEU A 38 13.01 14.87 32.48
CA LEU A 38 11.69 15.46 32.67
C LEU A 38 10.78 14.49 33.41
N GLU A 39 10.05 15.00 34.40
CA GLU A 39 9.10 14.23 35.18
C GLU A 39 7.68 14.82 35.14
N GLY A 40 6.72 14.04 35.63
CA GLY A 40 5.33 14.45 35.81
C GLY A 40 4.71 15.10 34.57
N ARG A 41 4.32 16.38 34.70
CA ARG A 41 3.60 17.14 33.67
C ARG A 41 4.43 17.38 32.42
N HIS A 42 5.72 17.67 32.56
CA HIS A 42 6.59 17.96 31.43
C HIS A 42 6.79 16.71 30.57
N LYS A 43 7.01 15.55 31.20
CA LYS A 43 7.09 14.26 30.50
C LYS A 43 5.82 13.95 29.71
N ARG A 44 4.64 14.11 30.33
CA ARG A 44 3.35 13.85 29.68
C ARG A 44 3.11 14.79 28.49
N ARG A 45 3.54 16.04 28.57
CA ARG A 45 3.42 17.00 27.47
C ARG A 45 4.25 16.55 26.26
N VAL A 46 5.52 16.21 26.48
CA VAL A 46 6.40 15.71 25.41
C VAL A 46 5.89 14.40 24.82
N GLU A 47 5.31 13.53 25.64
CA GLU A 47 4.64 12.31 25.18
C GLU A 47 3.44 12.63 24.27
N GLN A 48 2.57 13.55 24.68
CA GLN A 48 1.44 14.01 23.88
C GLN A 48 1.90 14.62 22.56
N ASP A 49 2.90 15.50 22.58
CA ASP A 49 3.45 16.12 21.37
C ASP A 49 3.95 15.04 20.38
N ALA A 50 4.60 13.98 20.88
CA ALA A 50 5.05 12.86 20.05
C ALA A 50 3.88 12.06 19.45
N PHE A 51 2.80 11.83 20.21
CA PHE A 51 1.61 11.15 19.72
C PHE A 51 0.80 12.00 18.74
N ASP A 52 0.65 13.29 19.01
CA ASP A 52 -0.02 14.22 18.10
C ASP A 52 0.74 14.30 16.78
N ARG A 53 2.08 14.34 16.83
CA ARG A 53 2.90 14.26 15.63
C ARG A 53 2.75 12.94 14.86
N ASP A 54 2.69 11.81 15.57
CA ASP A 54 2.40 10.51 14.93
C ASP A 54 1.05 10.51 14.22
N LYS A 55 0.05 11.17 14.81
CA LYS A 55 -1.30 11.30 14.25
C LYS A 55 -1.31 12.18 13.00
N GLU A 56 -0.65 13.34 13.02
CA GLU A 56 -0.49 14.20 11.85
C GLU A 56 0.17 13.45 10.68
N LEU A 57 1.27 12.75 10.96
CA LEU A 57 1.97 11.95 9.96
C LEU A 57 1.12 10.76 9.48
N ALA A 58 0.25 10.20 10.33
CA ALA A 58 -0.71 9.17 9.94
C ALA A 58 -1.76 9.71 8.96
N GLU A 59 -2.31 10.89 9.24
CA GLU A 59 -3.28 11.54 8.37
C GLU A 59 -2.66 11.92 7.03
N LEU A 60 -1.43 12.45 7.04
CA LEU A 60 -0.68 12.75 5.83
C LEU A 60 -0.42 11.48 5.01
N GLN A 61 -0.05 10.37 5.67
CA GLN A 61 0.14 9.09 5.01
C GLN A 61 -1.15 8.58 4.35
N GLN A 62 -2.29 8.71 5.03
CA GLN A 62 -3.59 8.32 4.48
C GLN A 62 -4.00 9.22 3.31
N LYS A 63 -3.89 10.54 3.44
CA LYS A 63 -4.19 11.51 2.38
C LYS A 63 -3.34 11.23 1.14
N THR A 64 -2.04 11.06 1.32
CA THR A 64 -1.10 10.74 0.23
C THR A 64 -1.43 9.40 -0.43
N LYS A 65 -1.79 8.37 0.36
CA LYS A 65 -2.23 7.07 -0.18
C LYS A 65 -3.50 7.19 -1.01
N GLN A 66 -4.44 8.05 -0.60
CA GLN A 66 -5.69 8.28 -1.33
C GLN A 66 -5.47 9.10 -2.61
N GLN A 67 -4.69 10.17 -2.54
CA GLN A 67 -4.36 11.01 -3.70
C GLN A 67 -3.62 10.21 -4.78
N LEU A 68 -2.56 9.50 -4.37
CA LEU A 68 -1.78 8.66 -5.27
C LEU A 68 -2.42 7.29 -5.52
N LYS A 69 -3.67 7.07 -5.11
CA LYS A 69 -4.35 5.77 -5.30
C LYS A 69 -4.43 5.43 -6.79
N ALA A 70 -4.67 6.43 -7.64
CA ALA A 70 -4.69 6.29 -9.09
C ALA A 70 -3.31 5.87 -9.61
N ASP A 71 -2.29 6.68 -9.35
CA ASP A 71 -0.94 6.47 -9.90
C ASP A 71 -0.29 5.19 -9.37
N ARG A 72 -0.57 4.81 -8.12
CA ARG A 72 -0.09 3.55 -7.54
C ARG A 72 -0.71 2.30 -8.15
N CYS A 73 -1.83 2.42 -8.87
CA CYS A 73 -2.41 1.28 -9.59
C CYS A 73 -1.72 1.02 -10.93
N PHE A 74 -0.98 1.98 -11.46
CA PHE A 74 -0.33 1.85 -12.77
C PHE A 74 1.19 1.79 -12.64
N ASN A 75 1.80 1.09 -13.59
CA ASN A 75 3.21 1.15 -13.89
C ASN A 75 3.49 2.36 -14.80
N PRO A 76 4.77 2.79 -14.92
CA PRO A 76 5.15 3.88 -15.83
C PRO A 76 4.80 3.61 -17.30
N ASP A 77 4.73 2.34 -17.70
CA ASP A 77 4.35 1.88 -19.04
C ASP A 77 2.82 1.88 -19.29
N GLY A 78 2.02 2.26 -18.29
CA GLY A 78 0.56 2.26 -18.36
C GLY A 78 -0.10 0.90 -18.06
N THR A 79 0.68 -0.15 -17.79
CA THR A 79 0.16 -1.45 -17.33
C THR A 79 -0.29 -1.36 -15.87
N ILE A 80 -1.12 -2.31 -15.43
CA ILE A 80 -1.65 -2.32 -14.06
C ILE A 80 -0.66 -3.03 -13.13
N LYS A 81 -0.26 -2.36 -12.05
CA LYS A 81 0.59 -2.95 -11.01
C LYS A 81 -0.08 -4.16 -10.38
N GLY A 82 0.54 -5.33 -10.53
CA GLY A 82 0.04 -6.58 -9.94
C GLY A 82 -0.96 -7.31 -10.81
N ILE A 83 -1.13 -6.96 -12.09
CA ILE A 83 -1.77 -7.83 -13.08
C ILE A 83 -0.77 -8.11 -14.19
N SER A 84 -0.51 -9.38 -14.44
CA SER A 84 0.41 -9.84 -15.48
C SER A 84 -0.30 -10.83 -16.40
N TYR A 85 0.01 -10.77 -17.69
CA TYR A 85 -0.38 -11.79 -18.66
C TYR A 85 0.76 -12.80 -18.81
N LEU A 86 0.45 -14.09 -18.64
CA LEU A 86 1.45 -15.16 -18.64
C LEU A 86 0.91 -16.38 -19.40
N LEU A 87 1.81 -17.11 -20.04
CA LEU A 87 1.50 -18.42 -20.61
C LEU A 87 1.84 -19.48 -19.57
N LYS A 88 0.84 -20.23 -19.11
CA LYS A 88 1.02 -21.30 -18.13
C LYS A 88 0.93 -22.64 -18.82
N THR A 89 1.98 -23.45 -18.67
CA THR A 89 1.95 -24.84 -19.11
C THR A 89 1.21 -25.68 -18.07
N GLU A 90 0.12 -26.33 -18.49
CA GLU A 90 -0.63 -27.26 -17.66
C GLU A 90 0.09 -28.61 -17.56
N LYS A 91 -0.31 -29.45 -16.61
CA LYS A 91 0.28 -30.80 -16.44
C LYS A 91 0.08 -31.69 -17.69
N SER A 92 -0.91 -31.36 -18.52
CA SER A 92 -1.19 -31.99 -19.82
C SER A 92 -0.25 -31.56 -20.95
N GLY A 93 0.64 -30.58 -20.72
CA GLY A 93 1.50 -29.99 -21.74
C GLY A 93 0.83 -28.86 -22.54
N THR A 94 -0.47 -28.62 -22.36
CA THR A 94 -1.18 -27.51 -23.00
C THR A 94 -0.71 -26.18 -22.45
N ILE A 95 -0.37 -25.25 -23.34
CA ILE A 95 -0.02 -23.87 -22.98
C ILE A 95 -1.31 -23.05 -22.95
N THR A 96 -1.68 -22.60 -21.75
CA THR A 96 -2.90 -21.83 -21.53
C THR A 96 -2.53 -20.39 -21.15
N PRO A 97 -2.98 -19.38 -21.93
CA PRO A 97 -2.81 -17.99 -21.53
C PRO A 97 -3.66 -17.65 -20.30
N ILE A 98 -3.05 -16.98 -19.32
CA ILE A 98 -3.67 -16.60 -18.05
C ILE A 98 -3.42 -15.12 -17.72
N PHE A 99 -4.40 -14.49 -17.06
CA PHE A 99 -4.20 -13.24 -16.32
C PHE A 99 -3.95 -13.56 -14.86
N GLN A 100 -2.74 -13.26 -14.36
CA GLN A 100 -2.37 -13.40 -12.96
C GLN A 100 -2.52 -12.07 -12.24
N VAL A 101 -3.34 -12.04 -11.19
CA VAL A 101 -3.55 -10.89 -10.30
C VAL A 101 -2.83 -11.16 -8.98
N GLY A 102 -1.68 -10.52 -8.78
CA GLY A 102 -0.89 -10.52 -7.55
C GLY A 102 -1.01 -9.17 -6.83
N ILE A 103 -1.91 -9.09 -5.85
CA ILE A 103 -2.27 -7.82 -5.22
C ILE A 103 -2.13 -7.85 -3.70
N SER A 104 -1.54 -6.80 -3.13
CA SER A 104 -1.65 -6.54 -1.69
C SER A 104 -3.08 -6.09 -1.38
N SER A 105 -3.86 -7.00 -0.80
CA SER A 105 -5.28 -6.83 -0.52
C SER A 105 -5.48 -5.95 0.70
N GLU A 106 -6.23 -4.85 0.55
CA GLU A 106 -6.60 -4.00 1.69
C GLU A 106 -7.60 -4.72 2.61
N ILE A 107 -8.42 -5.62 2.05
CA ILE A 107 -9.43 -6.39 2.79
C ILE A 107 -8.79 -7.51 3.61
N LYS A 108 -7.88 -8.28 3.00
CA LYS A 108 -7.30 -9.48 3.61
C LYS A 108 -5.96 -9.19 4.32
N GLN A 109 -5.46 -7.96 4.22
CA GLN A 109 -4.15 -7.51 4.74
C GLN A 109 -2.98 -8.44 4.37
N LYS A 110 -3.10 -9.13 3.22
CA LYS A 110 -2.10 -10.08 2.70
C LYS A 110 -2.03 -10.00 1.19
N ILE A 111 -0.91 -10.49 0.65
CA ILE A 111 -0.77 -10.66 -0.80
C ILE A 111 -1.70 -11.78 -1.24
N VAL A 112 -2.59 -11.49 -2.19
CA VAL A 112 -3.50 -12.45 -2.81
C VAL A 112 -3.05 -12.65 -4.25
N CYS A 113 -2.90 -13.91 -4.63
CA CYS A 113 -2.60 -14.32 -5.99
C CYS A 113 -3.82 -15.05 -6.55
N THR A 114 -4.34 -14.61 -7.69
CA THR A 114 -5.48 -15.25 -8.36
C THR A 114 -5.23 -15.24 -9.86
N SER A 115 -5.46 -16.36 -10.52
CA SER A 115 -5.24 -16.51 -11.95
C SER A 115 -6.54 -16.81 -12.69
N PHE A 116 -6.77 -16.16 -13.82
CA PHE A 116 -7.91 -16.40 -14.70
C PHE A 116 -7.43 -16.88 -16.06
N SER A 117 -7.93 -18.05 -16.51
CA SER A 117 -7.60 -18.62 -17.81
C SER A 117 -8.37 -17.95 -18.93
N VAL A 118 -7.67 -17.60 -20.00
CA VAL A 118 -8.27 -17.07 -21.24
C VAL A 118 -8.97 -18.18 -22.01
N ASN A 119 -8.43 -19.40 -22.04
CA ASN A 119 -9.09 -20.52 -22.74
C ASN A 119 -10.43 -20.92 -22.11
N ALA A 120 -10.59 -20.76 -20.79
CA ALA A 120 -11.80 -21.18 -20.08
C ALA A 120 -12.93 -20.13 -20.09
N HIS A 121 -12.59 -18.85 -20.27
CA HIS A 121 -13.56 -17.74 -20.14
C HIS A 121 -13.61 -16.81 -21.36
N GLY A 122 -12.67 -16.94 -22.31
CA GLY A 122 -12.44 -15.94 -23.33
C GLY A 122 -11.67 -14.74 -22.79
N GLU A 123 -10.95 -14.06 -23.67
CA GLU A 123 -9.98 -13.02 -23.30
C GLU A 123 -10.64 -11.81 -22.60
N GLN A 124 -11.79 -11.36 -23.11
CA GLN A 124 -12.52 -10.23 -22.56
C GLN A 124 -13.10 -10.52 -21.17
N GLU A 125 -13.66 -11.72 -20.96
CA GLU A 125 -14.28 -12.08 -19.69
C GLU A 125 -13.22 -12.39 -18.62
N ALA A 126 -12.12 -13.04 -19.01
CA ALA A 126 -10.98 -13.28 -18.13
C ALA A 126 -10.35 -11.95 -17.67
N TRP A 127 -10.21 -10.98 -18.57
CA TRP A 127 -9.75 -9.64 -18.23
C TRP A 127 -10.71 -8.93 -17.26
N LYS A 128 -12.02 -8.95 -17.56
CA LYS A 128 -13.03 -8.35 -16.69
C LYS A 128 -12.99 -8.95 -15.27
N LYS A 129 -12.88 -10.27 -15.13
CA LYS A 129 -12.74 -10.97 -13.84
C LYS A 129 -11.47 -10.58 -13.09
N ALA A 130 -10.35 -10.44 -13.80
CA ALA A 130 -9.09 -9.95 -13.23
C ALA A 130 -9.24 -8.53 -12.66
N ILE A 131 -9.84 -7.62 -13.42
CA ILE A 131 -10.09 -6.24 -13.00
C ILE A 131 -11.10 -6.16 -11.84
N GLU A 132 -12.17 -6.96 -11.86
CA GLU A 132 -13.12 -6.98 -10.75
C GLU A 132 -12.49 -7.48 -9.45
N THR A 133 -11.65 -8.50 -9.52
CA THR A 133 -10.89 -9.02 -8.38
C THR A 133 -9.92 -7.98 -7.85
N TYR A 134 -9.20 -7.31 -8.76
CA TYR A 134 -8.29 -6.22 -8.43
C TYR A 134 -9.02 -5.05 -7.74
N ALA A 135 -10.13 -4.60 -8.32
CA ALA A 135 -10.94 -3.50 -7.82
C ALA A 135 -11.53 -3.82 -6.44
N LYS A 136 -12.01 -5.05 -6.23
CA LYS A 136 -12.48 -5.52 -4.93
C LYS A 136 -11.38 -5.45 -3.89
N HIS A 137 -10.18 -5.96 -4.19
CA HIS A 137 -9.06 -5.98 -3.25
C HIS A 137 -8.44 -4.61 -2.96
N LYS A 138 -8.59 -3.63 -3.85
CA LYS A 138 -8.16 -2.23 -3.66
C LYS A 138 -9.28 -1.29 -3.21
N ALA A 139 -10.46 -1.81 -2.90
CA ALA A 139 -11.65 -1.01 -2.58
C ALA A 139 -11.90 0.12 -3.60
N ILE A 140 -11.85 -0.23 -4.90
CA ILE A 140 -12.14 0.67 -6.02
C ILE A 140 -13.59 0.40 -6.44
N ARG A 141 -14.42 1.44 -6.44
CA ARG A 141 -15.83 1.31 -6.86
C ARG A 141 -15.94 1.26 -8.38
N LYS A 142 -16.87 0.43 -8.89
CA LYS A 142 -17.09 0.22 -10.33
C LYS A 142 -17.52 1.49 -11.09
N ASN A 143 -18.12 2.45 -10.38
CA ASN A 143 -18.59 3.72 -10.96
C ASN A 143 -17.50 4.81 -11.05
N THR A 144 -16.24 4.48 -10.76
CA THR A 144 -15.16 5.47 -10.77
C THR A 144 -14.48 5.55 -12.13
N LYS A 145 -14.04 6.75 -12.53
CA LYS A 145 -13.19 6.95 -13.73
C LYS A 145 -11.94 6.08 -13.70
N LEU A 146 -11.42 5.79 -12.49
CA LEU A 146 -10.29 4.90 -12.27
C LEU A 146 -10.61 3.45 -12.69
N TYR A 147 -11.80 2.93 -12.34
CA TYR A 147 -12.22 1.60 -12.77
C TYR A 147 -12.36 1.51 -14.30
N GLN A 148 -12.90 2.54 -14.95
CA GLN A 148 -12.96 2.60 -16.41
C GLN A 148 -11.56 2.64 -17.04
N LYS A 149 -10.63 3.39 -16.44
CA LYS A 149 -9.23 3.43 -16.87
C LYS A 149 -8.57 2.05 -16.75
N LEU A 150 -8.82 1.31 -15.66
CA LEU A 150 -8.32 -0.06 -15.46
C LEU A 150 -8.88 -1.04 -16.50
N LEU A 151 -10.15 -0.92 -16.87
CA LEU A 151 -10.74 -1.75 -17.92
C LEU A 151 -10.09 -1.49 -19.28
N ASN A 152 -9.81 -0.23 -19.59
CA ASN A 152 -9.24 0.20 -20.87
C ASN A 152 -7.72 -0.02 -20.97
N SER A 153 -7.00 -0.13 -19.85
CA SER A 153 -5.57 -0.42 -19.80
C SER A 153 -5.27 -1.92 -19.94
N LYS A 154 -5.97 -2.60 -20.85
CA LYS A 154 -5.69 -4.00 -21.18
C LYS A 154 -4.27 -4.07 -21.76
N PRO A 155 -3.38 -4.93 -21.23
CA PRO A 155 -2.09 -5.15 -21.85
C PRO A 155 -2.33 -5.65 -23.28
N LYS A 156 -1.61 -5.09 -24.26
CA LYS A 156 -1.65 -5.62 -25.62
C LYS A 156 -1.22 -7.07 -25.55
N THR A 157 -2.13 -7.98 -25.88
CA THR A 157 -1.82 -9.38 -26.14
C THR A 157 -0.80 -9.40 -27.27
N ALA A 158 0.36 -9.99 -27.01
CA ALA A 158 1.43 -10.15 -27.99
C ALA A 158 0.99 -11.09 -29.13
#